data_AF-A0A6J2XXD1-F1
#
_entry.id   AF-A0A6J2XXD1-F1
#
_cell.length_a   1.000
_cell.length_b   1.000
_cell.length_c   1.000
_cell.angle_alpha   90.00
_cell.angle_beta   90.00
_cell.angle_gamma   90.00
#
_symmetry.space_group_name_H-M   'P 1'
#
loop_
_entity.id
_entity.type
_entity.pdbx_description
1 polymer ?
#
loop_
_entity_poly.entity_id
_entity_poly.type
_entity_poly.pdbx_seq_one_letter_code
_entity_poly.pdbx_strand_id
1 'polypeptide(L)'
;MSDEQFQQLLARLSVGNQNPTQVALAQNGNFTGCLSRFDGAKISSVQAFIDLVSIYKDCAQVSDENAMKGLPMLLDGFAAEWYQGVKATISTWKEAIDLWKLTFGPQKPAYRVYRELFANEQDESTPTDIFVCKARSTLAQLPNNTLTEETQLDMVYGLLHRRLREKLSRNKINNFNELLSQARLVEESLNAPTHEMKRQMSTQTKINVQDVCIVVILAM
;
A
#
# COMPACT_ATOMS: atom_id res chain seq x y z
N MET A 1 -33.48 -35.95 -43.94
CA MET A 1 -34.02 -34.95 -43.01
C MET A 1 -34.14 -33.66 -43.79
N SER A 2 -35.35 -33.16 -44.01
CA SER A 2 -35.57 -31.94 -44.78
C SER A 2 -35.16 -30.71 -43.97
N ASP A 3 -34.64 -29.68 -44.64
CA ASP A 3 -34.18 -28.43 -44.02
C ASP A 3 -35.26 -27.76 -43.16
N GLU A 4 -36.54 -27.98 -43.47
CA GLU A 4 -37.67 -27.50 -42.68
C GLU A 4 -37.73 -28.11 -41.28
N GLN A 5 -37.39 -29.39 -41.11
CA GLN A 5 -37.37 -30.02 -39.79
C GLN A 5 -36.21 -29.51 -38.93
N PHE A 6 -35.09 -29.16 -39.56
CA PHE A 6 -33.95 -28.56 -38.87
C PHE A 6 -34.23 -27.12 -38.44
N GLN A 7 -34.90 -26.34 -39.29
CA GLN A 7 -35.33 -24.97 -38.95
C GLN A 7 -36.38 -24.96 -37.83
N GLN A 8 -37.32 -25.91 -37.81
CA GLN A 8 -38.28 -26.03 -36.71
C GLN A 8 -37.62 -26.42 -35.38
N LEU A 9 -36.52 -27.19 -35.41
CA LEU A 9 -35.75 -27.51 -34.22
C LEU A 9 -34.99 -26.29 -33.68
N LEU A 10 -34.34 -25.52 -34.56
CA LEU A 10 -33.65 -24.27 -34.19
C LEU A 10 -34.62 -23.22 -33.63
N ALA A 11 -35.80 -23.10 -34.22
CA ALA A 11 -36.84 -22.20 -33.72
C ALA A 11 -37.39 -22.63 -32.35
N ARG A 12 -37.48 -23.94 -32.06
CA ARG A 12 -37.88 -24.43 -30.74
C ARG A 12 -36.81 -24.25 -29.67
N LEU A 13 -35.53 -24.27 -30.04
CA LEU A 13 -34.42 -23.97 -29.13
C LEU A 13 -34.32 -22.47 -28.82
N SER A 14 -34.72 -21.57 -29.73
CA SER A 14 -34.73 -20.13 -29.48
C SER A 14 -35.96 -19.63 -28.70
N VAL A 15 -37.08 -20.34 -28.76
CA VAL A 15 -38.35 -19.95 -28.12
C VAL A 15 -38.44 -20.35 -26.64
N GLY A 16 -37.44 -21.06 -26.10
CA GLY A 16 -37.32 -21.35 -24.66
C GLY A 16 -37.04 -20.12 -23.77
N ASN A 17 -36.71 -18.95 -24.35
CA ASN A 17 -36.53 -17.69 -23.62
C ASN A 17 -37.61 -16.67 -24.02
N GLN A 18 -38.78 -16.78 -23.40
CA GLN A 18 -39.80 -15.74 -23.51
C GLN A 18 -39.51 -14.57 -22.57
N ASN A 19 -38.99 -13.46 -23.12
CA ASN A 19 -39.65 -12.14 -23.14
C ASN A 19 -38.70 -11.03 -23.65
N PRO A 20 -38.96 -10.40 -24.81
CA PRO A 20 -38.25 -9.21 -25.26
C PRO A 20 -39.05 -7.95 -24.88
N THR A 21 -38.99 -7.55 -23.62
CA THR A 21 -39.12 -6.13 -23.26
C THR A 21 -37.74 -5.70 -22.77
N GLN A 22 -37.02 -5.03 -23.66
CA GLN A 22 -35.87 -4.15 -23.39
C GLN A 22 -35.15 -4.39 -22.04
N VAL A 23 -34.17 -5.28 -22.05
CA VAL A 23 -33.03 -5.16 -21.14
C VAL A 23 -31.80 -5.42 -21.99
N ALA A 24 -31.07 -4.35 -22.28
CA ALA A 24 -29.64 -4.48 -22.55
C ALA A 24 -29.04 -5.45 -21.53
N LEU A 25 -28.03 -6.22 -21.91
CA LEU A 25 -27.22 -6.99 -20.98
C LEU A 25 -26.62 -6.03 -19.93
N ALA A 26 -27.38 -5.70 -18.89
CA ALA A 26 -26.84 -5.25 -17.63
C ALA A 26 -26.20 -6.50 -17.06
N GLN A 27 -24.91 -6.69 -17.31
CA GLN A 27 -24.08 -7.52 -16.45
C GLN A 27 -24.20 -6.92 -15.05
N ASN A 28 -25.22 -7.36 -14.31
CA ASN A 28 -25.49 -6.86 -12.98
C ASN A 28 -24.59 -7.66 -12.04
N GLY A 29 -23.33 -7.22 -11.95
CA GLY A 29 -22.33 -7.89 -11.12
C GLY A 29 -22.74 -7.93 -9.66
N ASN A 30 -22.06 -8.78 -8.90
CA ASN A 30 -22.22 -8.86 -7.45
C ASN A 30 -20.85 -9.10 -6.78
N PHE A 31 -20.84 -9.14 -5.45
CA PHE A 31 -19.62 -9.30 -4.65
C PHE A 31 -19.22 -10.74 -4.33
N THR A 32 -19.85 -11.78 -4.89
CA THR A 32 -19.52 -13.17 -4.53
C THR A 32 -18.08 -13.56 -4.92
N GLY A 33 -17.54 -12.95 -5.98
CA GLY A 33 -16.14 -13.12 -6.40
C GLY A 33 -15.16 -12.17 -5.71
N CYS A 34 -15.62 -11.24 -4.88
CA CYS A 34 -14.75 -10.32 -4.17
C CYS A 34 -14.10 -11.05 -2.99
N LEU A 35 -12.76 -11.06 -2.95
CA LEU A 35 -11.98 -11.70 -1.88
C LEU A 35 -11.73 -10.77 -0.68
N SER A 36 -12.00 -9.47 -0.83
CA SER A 36 -11.76 -8.48 0.22
C SER A 36 -12.74 -8.64 1.37
N ARG A 37 -12.24 -8.71 2.60
CA ARG A 37 -13.04 -8.80 3.83
C ARG A 37 -12.54 -7.82 4.87
N PHE A 38 -13.44 -7.27 5.67
CA PHE A 38 -13.12 -6.31 6.72
C PHE A 38 -13.75 -6.69 8.04
N ASP A 39 -12.91 -6.86 9.06
CA ASP A 39 -13.30 -7.32 10.40
C ASP A 39 -13.53 -6.18 11.42
N GLY A 40 -13.14 -4.94 11.06
CA GLY A 40 -13.21 -3.79 11.96
C GLY A 40 -12.05 -3.70 12.95
N ALA A 41 -11.01 -4.52 12.83
CA ALA A 41 -9.86 -4.46 13.72
C ALA A 41 -9.02 -3.19 13.49
N LYS A 42 -8.41 -2.65 14.54
CA LYS A 42 -7.56 -1.44 14.46
C LYS A 42 -6.31 -1.61 13.59
N ILE A 43 -5.88 -2.85 13.38
CA ILE A 43 -4.75 -3.20 12.50
C ILE A 43 -5.17 -3.29 11.03
N SER A 44 -6.46 -3.48 10.76
CA SER A 44 -7.02 -3.60 9.42
C SER A 44 -7.27 -2.21 8.84
N SER A 45 -6.65 -1.91 7.70
CA SER A 45 -6.84 -0.62 7.03
C SER A 45 -8.19 -0.57 6.32
N VAL A 46 -9.15 0.18 6.87
CA VAL A 46 -10.45 0.40 6.20
C VAL A 46 -10.26 1.05 4.82
N GLN A 47 -9.24 1.90 4.65
CA GLN A 47 -9.00 2.56 3.38
C GLN A 47 -8.56 1.57 2.30
N ALA A 48 -7.64 0.66 2.63
CA ALA A 48 -7.24 -0.40 1.70
C ALA A 48 -8.41 -1.32 1.33
N PHE A 49 -9.27 -1.65 2.30
CA PHE A 49 -10.50 -2.40 2.04
C PHE A 49 -11.45 -1.65 1.09
N ILE A 50 -11.73 -0.37 1.37
CA ILE A 50 -12.59 0.49 0.54
C ILE A 50 -12.04 0.58 -0.89
N ASP A 51 -10.74 0.78 -1.05
CA ASP A 51 -10.10 0.91 -2.35
C ASP A 51 -10.26 -0.40 -3.15
N LEU A 52 -9.96 -1.55 -2.53
CA LEU A 52 -10.11 -2.86 -3.18
C LEU A 52 -11.55 -3.19 -3.58
N VAL A 53 -12.52 -2.88 -2.70
CA VAL A 53 -13.94 -3.12 -2.98
C VAL A 53 -14.45 -2.17 -4.07
N SER A 54 -14.00 -0.91 -4.08
CA SER A 54 -14.37 0.06 -5.11
C SER A 54 -13.81 -0.35 -6.48
N ILE A 55 -12.53 -0.75 -6.53
CA ILE A 55 -11.91 -1.29 -7.75
C ILE A 55 -12.67 -2.52 -8.25
N TYR A 56 -13.01 -3.46 -7.35
CA TYR A 56 -13.78 -4.64 -7.74
C TYR A 56 -15.17 -4.26 -8.26
N LYS A 57 -15.88 -3.34 -7.58
CA LYS A 57 -17.21 -2.86 -7.98
C LYS A 57 -17.18 -2.31 -9.42
N ASP A 58 -16.15 -1.53 -9.74
CA ASP A 58 -15.96 -0.94 -11.06
C ASP A 58 -15.62 -2.01 -12.11
N CYS A 59 -14.71 -2.93 -11.80
CA CYS A 59 -14.34 -4.01 -12.71
C CYS A 59 -15.48 -5.00 -12.98
N ALA A 60 -16.25 -5.35 -11.96
CA ALA A 60 -17.36 -6.30 -12.05
C ALA A 60 -18.69 -5.63 -12.44
N GLN A 61 -18.70 -4.31 -12.70
CA GLN A 61 -19.88 -3.53 -13.07
C GLN A 61 -21.06 -3.74 -12.11
N VAL A 62 -20.76 -3.71 -10.80
CA VAL A 62 -21.77 -3.85 -9.74
C VAL A 62 -22.51 -2.52 -9.58
N SER A 63 -23.84 -2.54 -9.77
CA SER A 63 -24.68 -1.36 -9.54
C SER A 63 -24.67 -0.95 -8.07
N ASP A 64 -24.96 0.32 -7.77
CA ASP A 64 -24.99 0.81 -6.39
C ASP A 64 -26.03 0.07 -5.54
N GLU A 65 -27.17 -0.30 -6.14
CA GLU A 65 -28.22 -1.08 -5.48
C GLU A 65 -27.75 -2.49 -5.11
N ASN A 66 -27.04 -3.16 -6.02
CA ASN A 66 -26.45 -4.47 -5.75
C ASN A 66 -25.28 -4.38 -4.78
N ALA A 67 -24.51 -3.29 -4.85
CA ALA A 67 -23.41 -3.04 -3.95
C ALA A 67 -23.92 -2.87 -2.51
N MET A 68 -25.01 -2.13 -2.32
CA MET A 68 -25.67 -1.99 -1.01
C MET A 68 -26.20 -3.34 -0.49
N LYS A 69 -26.84 -4.15 -1.34
CA LYS A 69 -27.35 -5.48 -0.94
C LYS A 69 -26.22 -6.46 -0.63
N GLY A 70 -25.10 -6.38 -1.33
CA GLY A 70 -23.93 -7.23 -1.14
C GLY A 70 -22.91 -6.68 -0.13
N LEU A 71 -23.15 -5.53 0.46
CA LEU A 71 -22.25 -4.96 1.46
C LEU A 71 -22.07 -5.87 2.70
N PRO A 72 -23.13 -6.49 3.27
CA PRO A 72 -22.99 -7.33 4.46
C PRO A 72 -22.05 -8.53 4.29
N MET A 73 -21.89 -9.09 3.08
CA MET A 73 -21.02 -10.25 2.85
C MET A 73 -19.52 -9.90 2.79
N LEU A 74 -19.20 -8.61 2.73
CA LEU A 74 -17.81 -8.12 2.74
C LEU A 74 -17.31 -7.81 4.16
N LEU A 75 -18.20 -7.89 5.15
CA LEU A 75 -17.92 -7.58 6.54
C LEU A 75 -17.88 -8.85 7.38
N ASP A 76 -16.90 -8.90 8.29
CA ASP A 76 -16.75 -9.96 9.28
C ASP A 76 -16.66 -9.35 10.69
N GLY A 77 -16.76 -10.20 11.71
CA GLY A 77 -16.51 -9.83 13.11
C GLY A 77 -17.24 -8.57 13.57
N PHE A 78 -16.49 -7.66 14.20
CA PHE A 78 -17.04 -6.43 14.79
C PHE A 78 -17.65 -5.50 13.73
N ALA A 79 -17.08 -5.43 12.53
CA ALA A 79 -17.63 -4.60 11.46
C ALA A 79 -19.02 -5.08 11.00
N ALA A 80 -19.24 -6.40 10.95
CA ALA A 80 -20.54 -6.98 10.61
C ALA A 80 -21.60 -6.65 11.68
N GLU A 81 -21.24 -6.79 12.97
CA GLU A 81 -22.11 -6.43 14.09
C GLU A 81 -22.48 -4.94 14.08
N TRP A 82 -21.48 -4.07 13.90
CA TRP A 82 -21.68 -2.63 13.78
C TRP A 82 -22.63 -2.28 12.62
N TYR A 83 -22.45 -2.91 11.46
CA TYR A 83 -23.27 -2.61 10.28
C TYR A 83 -24.75 -2.94 10.50
N GLN A 84 -25.07 -3.99 11.27
CA GLN A 84 -26.47 -4.29 11.60
C GLN A 84 -27.17 -3.15 12.35
N GLY A 85 -26.43 -2.39 13.16
CA GLY A 85 -26.95 -1.25 13.91
C GLY A 85 -27.18 0.01 13.06
N VAL A 86 -26.46 0.16 11.94
CA VAL A 86 -26.50 1.37 11.09
C VAL A 86 -27.11 1.14 9.71
N LYS A 87 -27.38 -0.10 9.29
CA LYS A 87 -27.87 -0.41 7.93
C LYS A 87 -29.15 0.34 7.52
N ALA A 88 -30.00 0.72 8.47
CA ALA A 88 -31.24 1.45 8.20
C ALA A 88 -31.02 2.95 7.92
N THR A 89 -29.87 3.50 8.32
CA THR A 89 -29.54 4.92 8.15
C THR A 89 -28.76 5.20 6.87
N ILE A 90 -28.38 4.16 6.12
CA ILE A 90 -27.53 4.26 4.93
C ILE A 90 -28.36 3.89 3.72
N SER A 91 -28.54 4.84 2.82
CA SER A 91 -29.39 4.68 1.63
C SER A 91 -28.59 4.57 0.33
N THR A 92 -27.39 5.14 0.31
CA THR A 92 -26.51 5.16 -0.88
C THR A 92 -25.16 4.50 -0.63
N TRP A 93 -24.55 3.98 -1.70
CA TRP A 93 -23.19 3.43 -1.64
C TRP A 93 -22.18 4.46 -1.14
N LYS A 94 -22.32 5.71 -1.60
CA LYS A 94 -21.46 6.82 -1.16
C LYS A 94 -21.56 7.06 0.35
N GLU A 95 -22.77 7.11 0.91
CA GLU A 95 -22.99 7.25 2.35
C GLU A 95 -22.35 6.10 3.13
N ALA A 96 -22.42 4.87 2.62
CA ALA A 96 -21.81 3.71 3.25
C ALA A 96 -20.29 3.87 3.37
N ILE A 97 -19.65 4.27 2.27
CA ILE A 97 -18.19 4.50 2.20
C ILE A 97 -17.77 5.64 3.13
N ASP A 98 -18.50 6.75 3.12
CA ASP A 98 -18.20 7.91 3.97
C ASP A 98 -18.38 7.55 5.46
N LEU A 99 -19.39 6.75 5.81
CA LEU A 99 -19.61 6.28 7.18
C LEU A 99 -18.54 5.28 7.65
N TRP A 100 -18.07 4.39 6.77
CA TRP A 100 -16.94 3.50 7.08
C TRP A 100 -15.65 4.25 7.34
N LYS A 101 -15.34 5.26 6.52
CA LYS A 101 -14.20 6.15 6.74
C LYS A 101 -14.31 6.89 8.06
N LEU A 102 -15.51 7.35 8.41
CA LEU A 102 -15.73 8.03 9.68
C LEU A 102 -15.56 7.08 10.88
N THR A 103 -16.09 5.86 10.79
CA THR A 103 -16.16 4.93 11.92
C THR A 103 -14.84 4.18 12.14
N PHE A 104 -14.24 3.68 11.06
CA PHE A 104 -13.07 2.81 11.10
C PHE A 104 -11.82 3.46 10.52
N GLY A 105 -11.94 4.66 9.94
CA GLY A 105 -10.80 5.40 9.43
C GLY A 105 -9.90 5.90 10.54
N PRO A 106 -8.66 6.26 10.20
CA PRO A 106 -7.72 6.83 11.16
C PRO A 106 -8.31 8.11 11.77
N GLN A 107 -8.78 8.02 13.01
CA GLN A 107 -9.33 9.16 13.77
C GLN A 107 -8.25 10.01 14.44
N LYS A 108 -7.02 10.02 13.93
CA LYS A 108 -5.99 10.88 14.53
C LYS A 108 -6.24 12.32 14.07
N PRO A 109 -6.58 13.26 14.98
CA PRO A 109 -6.62 14.66 14.60
C PRO A 109 -5.25 15.08 14.06
N ALA A 110 -5.22 16.03 13.13
CA ALA A 110 -4.00 16.39 12.39
C ALA A 110 -2.80 16.66 13.31
N TYR A 111 -3.00 17.32 14.45
CA TYR A 111 -1.92 17.57 15.41
C TYR A 111 -1.25 16.30 15.96
N ARG A 112 -1.99 15.19 16.13
CA ARG A 112 -1.41 13.90 16.56
C ARG A 112 -0.59 13.27 15.45
N VAL A 113 -1.04 13.40 14.20
CA VAL A 113 -0.29 12.91 13.03
C VAL A 113 1.04 13.65 12.91
N TYR A 114 1.04 14.98 13.05
CA TYR A 114 2.28 15.75 13.08
C TYR A 114 3.18 15.35 14.25
N ARG A 115 2.63 15.24 15.46
CA ARG A 115 3.40 14.82 16.63
C ARG A 115 4.05 13.45 16.44
N GLU A 116 3.35 12.51 15.82
CA GLU A 116 3.86 11.18 15.52
C GLU A 116 4.92 11.18 14.42
N LEU A 117 4.70 11.95 13.36
CA LEU A 117 5.68 12.12 12.27
C LEU A 117 7.01 12.68 12.81
N PHE A 118 6.95 13.71 13.66
CA PHE A 118 8.13 14.37 14.21
C PHE A 118 8.64 13.73 15.51
N ALA A 119 8.08 12.60 15.95
CA ALA A 119 8.49 11.96 17.20
C ALA A 119 9.88 11.31 17.10
N ASN A 120 10.24 10.79 15.93
CA ASN A 120 11.51 10.10 15.70
C ASN A 120 12.10 10.49 14.34
N GLU A 121 13.41 10.73 14.32
CA GLU A 121 14.19 10.84 13.09
C GLU A 121 14.59 9.44 12.58
N GLN A 122 15.08 9.37 11.34
CA GLN A 122 15.62 8.14 10.77
C GLN A 122 16.86 7.69 11.56
N ASP A 123 16.83 6.48 12.11
CA ASP A 123 17.99 5.86 12.75
C ASP A 123 19.02 5.35 11.72
N GLU A 124 20.22 5.00 12.19
CA GLU A 124 21.30 4.55 11.30
C GLU A 124 21.02 3.19 10.64
N SER A 125 20.25 2.33 11.31
CA SER A 125 19.97 0.95 10.89
C SER A 125 18.82 0.84 9.88
N THR A 126 17.91 1.80 9.87
CA THR A 126 16.70 1.80 9.06
C THR A 126 17.01 2.32 7.65
N PRO A 127 16.81 1.51 6.60
CA PRO A 127 16.97 1.96 5.21
C PRO A 127 16.00 3.09 4.87
N THR A 128 16.44 4.02 4.03
CA THR A 128 15.66 5.22 3.65
C THR A 128 14.31 4.86 3.04
N ASP A 129 14.25 3.80 2.23
CA ASP A 129 13.00 3.28 1.67
C ASP A 129 11.94 2.96 2.74
N ILE A 130 12.36 2.26 3.79
CA ILE A 130 11.46 1.85 4.88
C ILE A 130 11.03 3.07 5.69
N PHE A 131 11.96 3.98 5.98
CA PHE A 131 11.67 5.20 6.72
C PHE A 131 10.67 6.09 5.98
N VAL A 132 10.93 6.39 4.69
CA VAL A 132 10.05 7.21 3.85
C VAL A 132 8.68 6.55 3.69
N CYS A 133 8.62 5.22 3.53
CA CYS A 133 7.35 4.49 3.46
C CYS A 133 6.51 4.69 4.74
N LYS A 134 7.11 4.54 5.91
CA LYS A 134 6.44 4.79 7.20
C LYS A 134 5.99 6.24 7.34
N ALA A 135 6.86 7.21 7.03
CA ALA A 135 6.54 8.63 7.11
C ALA A 135 5.37 9.02 6.20
N ARG A 136 5.37 8.53 4.95
CA ARG A 136 4.26 8.73 4.00
C ARG A 136 2.97 8.06 4.47
N SER A 137 3.06 6.88 5.08
CA SER A 137 1.90 6.21 5.69
C SER A 137 1.30 7.02 6.85
N THR A 138 2.13 7.67 7.66
CA THR A 138 1.67 8.60 8.70
C THR A 138 0.99 9.83 8.09
N LEU A 139 1.62 10.47 7.10
CA LEU A 139 1.07 11.65 6.42
C LEU A 139 -0.26 11.37 5.69
N ALA A 140 -0.46 10.15 5.17
CA ALA A 140 -1.70 9.73 4.51
C ALA A 140 -2.93 9.71 5.44
N GLN A 141 -2.74 9.81 6.76
CA GLN A 141 -3.83 9.95 7.73
C GLN A 141 -4.38 11.38 7.80
N LEU A 142 -3.72 12.36 7.18
CA LEU A 142 -4.24 13.72 7.05
C LEU A 142 -5.34 13.77 5.98
N PRO A 143 -6.29 14.71 6.10
CA PRO A 143 -7.25 14.96 5.02
C PRO A 143 -6.56 15.25 3.68
N ASN A 144 -7.16 14.79 2.58
CA ASN A 144 -6.65 15.05 1.23
C ASN A 144 -6.44 16.56 1.01
N ASN A 145 -5.39 16.91 0.25
CA ASN A 145 -5.01 18.29 -0.06
C ASN A 145 -4.61 19.17 1.14
N THR A 146 -4.38 18.59 2.34
CA THR A 146 -3.82 19.36 3.48
C THR A 146 -2.40 19.83 3.21
N LEU A 147 -1.58 19.01 2.55
CA LEU A 147 -0.17 19.28 2.26
C LEU A 147 0.15 18.93 0.80
N THR A 148 0.92 19.78 0.13
CA THR A 148 1.50 19.47 -1.18
C THR A 148 2.61 18.42 -1.06
N GLU A 149 2.91 17.72 -2.15
CA GLU A 149 4.03 16.75 -2.15
C GLU A 149 5.36 17.41 -1.81
N GLU A 150 5.59 18.64 -2.26
CA GLU A 150 6.79 19.42 -1.93
C GLU A 150 6.93 19.66 -0.42
N THR A 151 5.86 20.09 0.25
CA THR A 151 5.87 20.29 1.70
C THR A 151 6.05 18.97 2.46
N GLN A 152 5.42 17.88 2.00
CA GLN A 152 5.65 16.56 2.57
C GLN A 152 7.11 16.14 2.42
N LEU A 153 7.73 16.44 1.28
CA LEU A 153 9.13 16.13 1.02
C LEU A 153 10.06 16.94 1.93
N ASP A 154 9.78 18.22 2.19
CA ASP A 154 10.53 19.02 3.16
C ASP A 154 10.48 18.43 4.57
N MET A 155 9.29 18.05 5.03
CA MET A 155 9.10 17.44 6.34
C MET A 155 9.89 16.15 6.48
N VAL A 156 9.77 15.25 5.49
CA VAL A 156 10.46 13.95 5.51
C VAL A 156 11.97 14.12 5.36
N TYR A 157 12.43 15.02 4.48
CA TYR A 157 13.85 15.30 4.28
C TYR A 157 14.51 15.78 5.58
N GLY A 158 13.83 16.66 6.33
CA GLY A 158 14.34 17.16 7.62
C GLY A 158 14.57 16.06 8.65
N LEU A 159 13.82 14.96 8.57
CA LEU A 159 13.90 13.81 9.46
C LEU A 159 14.88 12.73 8.99
N LEU A 160 15.47 12.86 7.80
CA LEU A 160 16.48 11.93 7.32
C LEU A 160 17.77 12.04 8.14
N HIS A 161 18.45 10.90 8.26
CA HIS A 161 19.70 10.83 9.00
C HIS A 161 20.75 11.79 8.40
N ARG A 162 21.54 12.46 9.25
CA ARG A 162 22.53 13.47 8.83
C ARG A 162 23.43 13.00 7.69
N ARG A 163 23.90 11.74 7.75
CA ARG A 163 24.79 11.15 6.73
C ARG A 163 24.21 11.19 5.30
N LEU A 164 22.89 11.10 5.18
CA LEU A 164 22.19 11.19 3.90
C LEU A 164 22.05 12.65 3.48
N ARG A 165 21.65 13.55 4.40
CA ARG A 165 21.51 14.98 4.14
C ARG A 165 22.82 15.68 3.74
N GLU A 166 23.97 15.10 4.09
CA GLU A 166 25.28 15.61 3.66
C GLU A 166 25.63 15.28 2.21
N LYS A 167 25.05 14.20 1.66
CA LYS A 167 25.31 13.72 0.30
C LYS A 167 24.18 14.08 -0.66
N LEU A 168 22.95 14.17 -0.14
CA LEU A 168 21.76 14.56 -0.86
C LEU A 168 21.50 16.04 -0.66
N SER A 169 21.32 16.78 -1.76
CA SER A 169 20.94 18.20 -1.68
C SER A 169 19.43 18.33 -1.86
N ARG A 170 18.74 18.93 -0.88
CA ARG A 170 17.28 19.14 -0.92
C ARG A 170 16.81 19.82 -2.20
N ASN A 171 17.53 20.84 -2.66
CA ASN A 171 17.16 21.65 -3.83
C ASN A 171 17.20 20.89 -5.16
N LYS A 172 17.83 19.71 -5.20
CA LYS A 172 17.94 18.88 -6.41
C LYS A 172 16.87 17.79 -6.49
N ILE A 173 15.98 17.70 -5.50
CA ILE A 173 15.01 16.63 -5.35
C ILE A 173 13.62 17.23 -5.41
N ASN A 174 12.82 16.79 -6.38
CA ASN A 174 11.48 17.35 -6.62
C ASN A 174 10.35 16.43 -6.15
N ASN A 175 10.61 15.13 -6.04
CA ASN A 175 9.60 14.13 -5.68
C ASN A 175 10.21 12.97 -4.89
N PHE A 176 9.36 12.16 -4.27
CA PHE A 176 9.81 11.03 -3.45
C PHE A 176 10.58 9.96 -4.24
N ASN A 177 10.29 9.78 -5.53
CA ASN A 177 10.99 8.78 -6.35
C ASN A 177 12.45 9.17 -6.58
N GLU A 178 12.72 10.45 -6.85
CA GLU A 178 14.07 11.01 -6.95
C GLU A 178 14.82 10.88 -5.63
N LEU A 179 14.16 11.20 -4.51
CA LEU A 179 14.74 11.05 -3.17
C LEU A 179 15.20 9.62 -2.92
N LEU A 180 14.31 8.64 -3.14
CA LEU A 180 14.60 7.22 -2.91
C LEU A 180 15.70 6.70 -3.83
N SER A 181 15.67 7.08 -5.11
CA SER A 181 16.67 6.65 -6.08
C SER A 181 18.08 7.15 -5.70
N GLN A 182 18.19 8.42 -5.32
CA GLN A 182 19.47 9.00 -4.90
C GLN A 182 19.91 8.48 -3.53
N ALA A 183 18.98 8.28 -2.59
CA ALA A 183 19.29 7.74 -1.27
C ALA A 183 19.88 6.33 -1.35
N ARG A 184 19.35 5.44 -2.19
CA ARG A 184 19.91 4.10 -2.39
C ARG A 184 21.36 4.14 -2.87
N LEU A 185 21.69 5.01 -3.81
CA LEU A 185 23.06 5.19 -4.31
C LEU A 185 24.00 5.68 -3.19
N VAL A 186 23.52 6.61 -2.36
CA VAL A 186 24.28 7.10 -1.21
C VAL A 186 24.47 5.99 -0.18
N GLU A 187 23.43 5.24 0.17
CA GLU A 187 23.52 4.13 1.13
C GLU A 187 24.49 3.04 0.65
N GLU A 188 24.46 2.69 -0.63
CA GLU A 188 25.41 1.76 -1.23
C GLU A 188 26.85 2.29 -1.14
N SER A 189 27.05 3.58 -1.41
CA SER A 189 28.37 4.22 -1.29
C SER A 189 28.90 4.28 0.15
N LEU A 190 28.02 4.37 1.14
CA LEU A 190 28.37 4.41 2.56
C LEU A 190 28.64 3.00 3.12
N ASN A 191 27.93 2.00 2.61
CA ASN A 191 28.13 0.59 2.97
C ASN A 191 29.32 -0.04 2.25
N ALA A 192 29.81 0.58 1.16
CA ALA A 192 31.02 0.14 0.49
C ALA A 192 32.22 0.24 1.45
N PRO A 193 33.01 -0.85 1.63
CA PRO A 193 34.15 -0.83 2.52
C PRO A 193 35.14 0.23 2.06
N THR A 194 35.38 1.23 2.91
CA THR A 194 36.31 2.32 2.64
C THR A 194 37.68 1.74 2.33
N HIS A 195 38.41 2.29 1.36
CA HIS A 195 39.75 1.86 0.99
C HIS A 195 40.73 1.80 2.19
N GLU A 196 40.43 2.52 3.26
CA GLU A 196 41.17 2.50 4.53
C GLU A 196 41.01 1.19 5.30
N MET A 197 39.83 0.57 5.26
CA MET A 197 39.54 -0.71 5.92
C MET A 197 40.25 -1.87 5.20
N LYS A 198 40.38 -1.79 3.87
CA LYS A 198 41.24 -2.70 3.07
C LYS A 198 42.73 -2.52 3.40
N ARG A 199 43.19 -1.28 3.64
CA ARG A 199 44.57 -1.03 4.07
C ARG A 199 44.83 -1.68 5.43
N GLN A 200 43.98 -1.46 6.42
CA GLN A 200 44.16 -2.04 7.77
C GLN A 200 44.08 -3.58 7.78
N MET A 201 43.15 -4.20 7.04
CA MET A 201 43.12 -5.66 6.88
C MET A 201 44.37 -6.20 6.17
N SER A 202 44.92 -5.46 5.20
CA SER A 202 46.18 -5.83 4.53
C SER A 202 47.41 -5.71 5.43
N THR A 203 47.44 -4.72 6.33
CA THR A 203 48.55 -4.51 7.27
C THR A 203 48.52 -5.55 8.39
N GLN A 204 47.34 -5.88 8.94
CA GLN A 204 47.21 -6.90 9.99
C GLN A 204 47.57 -8.31 9.47
N THR A 205 47.23 -8.62 8.22
CA THR A 205 47.60 -9.89 7.58
C THR A 205 49.11 -9.97 7.35
N LYS A 206 49.78 -8.87 6.99
CA LYS A 206 51.25 -8.84 6.82
C LYS A 206 52.00 -9.04 8.13
N ILE A 207 51.53 -8.44 9.23
CA ILE A 207 52.15 -8.62 10.56
C ILE A 207 52.06 -10.09 11.00
N ASN A 208 50.90 -10.72 10.82
CA ASN A 208 50.69 -12.11 11.21
C ASN A 208 51.54 -13.11 10.40
N VAL A 209 51.84 -12.83 9.13
CA VAL A 209 52.73 -13.67 8.30
C VAL A 209 54.20 -13.48 8.69
N GLN A 210 54.60 -12.27 9.09
CA GLN A 210 55.98 -11.98 9.48
C GLN A 210 56.33 -12.58 10.86
N ASP A 211 55.39 -12.59 11.81
CA ASP A 211 55.56 -13.24 13.11
C ASP A 211 55.63 -14.78 13.00
N VAL A 212 54.86 -15.39 12.09
CA VAL A 212 54.93 -16.85 11.85
C VAL A 212 56.26 -17.25 11.20
N CYS A 213 56.81 -16.44 10.29
CA CYS A 213 58.13 -16.72 9.69
C CYS A 213 59.29 -16.60 10.69
N ILE A 214 59.23 -15.69 11.66
CA ILE A 214 60.29 -15.54 12.68
C ILE A 214 60.33 -16.75 13.63
N VAL A 215 59.18 -17.30 14.01
CA VAL A 215 59.12 -18.46 14.91
C VAL A 215 59.63 -19.74 14.23
N VAL A 216 59.45 -19.91 12.92
CA VAL A 216 59.94 -21.09 12.18
C VAL A 216 61.46 -21.07 11.97
N ILE A 217 62.09 -19.90 11.87
CA ILE A 217 63.55 -19.77 11.64
C ILE A 217 64.36 -19.98 12.94
N LEU A 218 63.77 -19.77 14.12
CA LEU A 218 64.43 -19.97 15.42
C LEU A 218 64.32 -21.40 15.98
N ALA A 219 63.66 -22.32 15.26
CA ALA A 219 63.45 -23.71 15.67
C ALA A 219 64.26 -24.74 14.85
N MET A 220 65.21 -24.29 14.01
CA MET A 220 66.20 -25.11 13.30
C MET A 220 67.60 -24.82 13.84
#